data_AF-A0A1N5W7G2-F1
#
_entry.id   AF-A0A1N5W7G2-F1
#
_cell.length_a   1.000
_cell.length_b   1.000
_cell.length_c   1.000
_cell.angle_alpha   90.00
_cell.angle_beta   90.00
_cell.angle_gamma   90.00
#
_symmetry.space_group_name_H-M   'P 1'
#
loop_
_entity.id
_entity.type
_entity.pdbx_description
1 polymer ?
#
loop_
_entity_poly.entity_id
_entity_poly.type
_entity_poly.pdbx_seq_one_letter_code
_entity_poly.pdbx_strand_id
1 'polypeptide(L)'
;MIPLLTRLTPVNVSSKSLPNNRPKPLDHFNSLSLSKGMDSQIRNIVTNKLGIILVDDVITRGSTLMGCYWKILEIFKSYQYYPQISGFCAMRTISNSLEFRKPIDPHEGDITYRDSNGDTLRT
;
A
#
# COMPACT_ATOMS: atom_id res chain seq x y z
N MET A 1 10.71 -4.16 -15.20
CA MET A 1 10.88 -3.69 -13.81
C MET A 1 10.50 -4.83 -12.89
N ILE A 2 11.32 -5.18 -11.89
CA ILE A 2 10.97 -6.22 -10.90
C ILE A 2 10.34 -5.52 -9.68
N PRO A 3 9.17 -5.93 -9.21
CA PRO A 3 8.54 -5.32 -8.04
C PRO A 3 9.32 -5.65 -6.77
N LEU A 4 9.43 -4.70 -5.84
CA LEU A 4 10.11 -4.88 -4.56
C LEU A 4 9.46 -5.99 -3.71
N LEU A 5 8.12 -6.01 -3.68
CA LEU A 5 7.34 -7.01 -2.95
C LEU A 5 6.70 -8.01 -3.92
N THR A 6 6.58 -9.25 -3.48
CA THR A 6 5.81 -10.29 -4.15
C THR A 6 4.76 -10.86 -3.20
N ARG A 7 3.69 -11.39 -3.78
CA ARG A 7 2.63 -12.07 -3.03
C ARG A 7 3.03 -13.53 -2.78
N LEU A 8 3.07 -13.92 -1.50
CA LEU A 8 3.26 -15.30 -1.06
C LEU A 8 1.96 -16.11 -1.16
N THR A 9 0.87 -15.51 -0.71
CA THR A 9 -0.45 -16.15 -0.67
C THR A 9 -1.51 -15.25 -1.31
N PRO A 10 -2.44 -15.82 -2.09
CA PRO A 10 -3.60 -15.07 -2.58
C PRO A 10 -4.41 -14.51 -1.41
N VAL A 11 -4.91 -13.28 -1.56
CA VAL A 11 -5.98 -12.73 -0.71
C VAL A 11 -7.21 -12.52 -1.58
N ASN A 12 -8.39 -12.53 -0.98
CA ASN A 12 -9.63 -12.33 -1.72
C ASN A 12 -9.61 -11.00 -2.48
N VAL A 13 -10.20 -10.98 -3.68
CA VAL A 13 -10.32 -9.76 -4.46
C VAL A 13 -11.40 -8.88 -3.85
N SER A 14 -11.04 -7.70 -3.34
CA SER A 14 -11.95 -6.78 -2.63
C SER A 14 -13.22 -6.44 -3.40
N SER A 15 -13.16 -6.35 -4.74
CA SER A 15 -14.33 -6.07 -5.60
C SER A 15 -15.29 -7.25 -5.72
N LYS A 16 -14.83 -8.49 -5.48
CA LYS A 16 -15.63 -9.72 -5.50
C LYS A 16 -16.06 -10.17 -4.10
N SER A 17 -15.50 -9.58 -3.05
CA SER A 17 -15.80 -9.92 -1.66
C SER A 17 -16.96 -9.09 -1.11
N LEU A 18 -17.80 -9.76 -0.30
CA LEU A 18 -18.73 -9.08 0.61
C LEU A 18 -17.96 -8.13 1.53
N PRO A 19 -18.56 -7.01 1.99
CA PRO A 19 -17.86 -6.00 2.78
C PRO A 19 -17.06 -6.55 3.98
N ASN A 20 -17.61 -7.52 4.71
CA ASN A 20 -16.97 -8.13 5.88
C ASN A 20 -15.84 -9.10 5.53
N ASN A 21 -15.80 -9.59 4.28
CA ASN A 21 -14.80 -10.56 3.80
C ASN A 21 -13.71 -9.89 2.95
N ARG A 22 -13.74 -8.55 2.83
CA ARG A 22 -12.70 -7.80 2.13
C ARG A 22 -11.41 -7.86 2.95
N PRO A 23 -10.26 -8.12 2.32
CA PRO A 23 -8.98 -8.15 3.02
C PRO A 23 -8.70 -6.84 3.74
N LYS A 24 -8.21 -6.98 4.96
CA LYS A 24 -7.73 -5.90 5.81
C LYS A 24 -6.24 -5.64 5.57
N PRO A 25 -5.70 -4.51 6.05
CA PRO A 25 -4.26 -4.23 5.94
C PRO A 25 -3.37 -5.37 6.43
N LEU A 26 -3.75 -6.02 7.53
CA LEU A 26 -3.00 -7.14 8.10
C LEU A 26 -2.98 -8.37 7.19
N ASP A 27 -4.09 -8.67 6.51
CA ASP A 27 -4.14 -9.78 5.53
C ASP A 27 -3.16 -9.51 4.38
N HIS A 28 -3.14 -8.26 3.89
CA HIS A 28 -2.17 -7.85 2.87
C HIS A 28 -0.74 -7.97 3.36
N PHE A 29 -0.43 -7.45 4.55
CA PHE A 29 0.88 -7.55 5.17
C PHE A 29 1.36 -9.01 5.28
N ASN A 30 0.51 -9.91 5.79
CA ASN A 30 0.86 -11.33 5.95
C ASN A 30 1.00 -12.06 4.62
N SER A 31 0.36 -11.57 3.56
CA SER A 31 0.41 -12.17 2.22
C SER A 31 1.63 -11.76 1.38
N LEU A 32 2.50 -10.87 1.88
CA LEU A 32 3.59 -10.27 1.11
C LEU A 32 4.97 -10.70 1.63
N SER A 33 5.94 -10.79 0.72
CA SER A 33 7.36 -10.93 1.02
C SER A 33 8.21 -10.04 0.13
N LEU A 34 9.48 -9.89 0.51
CA LEU A 34 10.50 -9.34 -0.39
C LEU A 34 10.64 -10.24 -1.62
N SER A 35 10.72 -9.64 -2.81
CA SER A 35 11.02 -10.37 -4.04
C SER A 35 12.46 -10.88 -4.04
N LYS A 36 12.67 -12.07 -4.61
CA LYS A 36 14.02 -12.67 -4.71
C LYS A 36 14.96 -11.75 -5.49
N GLY A 37 16.19 -11.59 -4.97
CA GLY A 37 17.23 -10.78 -5.62
C GLY A 37 17.13 -9.28 -5.40
N MET A 38 16.25 -8.80 -4.52
CA MET A 38 16.08 -7.37 -4.23
C MET A 38 17.09 -6.79 -3.22
N ASP A 39 18.01 -7.59 -2.69
CA ASP A 39 18.97 -7.13 -1.66
C ASP A 39 19.83 -5.97 -2.13
N SER A 40 20.28 -5.99 -3.39
CA SER A 40 21.09 -4.91 -3.95
C SER A 40 20.33 -3.58 -4.06
N GLN A 41 19.04 -3.66 -4.38
CA GLN A 41 18.14 -2.52 -4.50
C GLN A 41 17.85 -1.94 -3.12
N ILE A 42 17.62 -2.78 -2.11
CA ILE A 42 17.46 -2.32 -0.72
C ILE A 42 18.72 -1.59 -0.26
N ARG A 43 19.91 -2.18 -0.46
CA ARG A 43 21.16 -1.51 -0.09
C ARG A 43 21.31 -0.18 -0.81
N ASN A 44 20.99 -0.10 -2.10
CA ASN A 44 21.03 1.14 -2.85
C ASN A 44 20.08 2.21 -2.28
N ILE A 45 18.85 1.82 -1.90
CA ILE A 45 17.88 2.70 -1.25
C ILE A 45 18.43 3.22 0.10
N VAL A 46 19.00 2.34 0.91
CA VAL A 46 19.57 2.69 2.22
C VAL A 46 20.78 3.62 2.07
N THR A 47 21.75 3.24 1.22
CA THR A 47 23.00 4.00 1.01
C THR A 47 22.73 5.40 0.48
N ASN A 48 21.79 5.54 -0.46
CA ASN A 48 21.46 6.82 -1.08
C ASN A 48 20.27 7.53 -0.42
N LYS A 49 19.75 7.00 0.70
CA LYS A 49 18.61 7.56 1.45
C LYS A 49 17.39 7.87 0.57
N LEU A 50 17.04 6.95 -0.31
CA LEU A 50 15.96 7.13 -1.28
C LEU A 50 14.59 6.88 -0.65
N GLY A 51 13.59 7.63 -1.10
CA GLY A 51 12.18 7.34 -0.83
C GLY A 51 11.65 6.19 -1.69
N ILE A 52 10.51 5.65 -1.30
CA ILE A 52 9.80 4.57 -2.01
C ILE A 52 8.41 5.06 -2.41
N ILE A 53 8.07 4.92 -3.68
CA ILE A 53 6.72 5.19 -4.19
C ILE A 53 6.04 3.86 -4.48
N LEU A 54 4.94 3.60 -3.77
CA LEU A 54 4.03 2.51 -4.05
C LEU A 54 3.10 2.95 -5.18
N VAL A 55 3.06 2.18 -6.26
CA VAL A 55 2.24 2.50 -7.44
C VAL A 55 1.12 1.48 -7.55
N ASP A 56 -0.10 1.98 -7.70
CA ASP A 56 -1.31 1.16 -7.93
C ASP A 56 -2.17 1.78 -9.05
N ASP A 57 -3.07 1.01 -9.64
CA ASP A 57 -4.00 1.54 -10.64
C ASP A 57 -5.18 2.27 -9.98
N VAL A 58 -5.77 1.64 -8.96
CA VAL A 58 -6.97 2.11 -8.28
C VAL A 58 -6.81 1.98 -6.78
N ILE A 59 -6.88 3.10 -6.07
CA ILE A 59 -7.03 3.08 -4.62
C ILE A 59 -8.51 3.10 -4.21
N THR A 60 -8.89 2.16 -3.36
CA THR A 60 -10.17 2.19 -2.67
C THR A 60 -10.03 2.85 -1.29
N ARG A 61 -9.94 2.03 -0.23
CA ARG A 61 -9.69 2.47 1.15
C ARG A 61 -8.19 2.59 1.46
N GLY A 62 -7.34 1.95 0.67
CA GLY A 62 -5.89 1.94 0.88
C GLY A 62 -5.35 0.75 1.68
N SER A 63 -6.17 -0.28 1.95
CA SER A 63 -5.73 -1.46 2.72
C SER A 63 -4.50 -2.15 2.14
N THR A 64 -4.41 -2.28 0.81
CA THR A 64 -3.25 -2.90 0.15
C THR A 64 -2.00 -2.05 0.32
N LEU A 65 -2.08 -0.73 0.10
CA LEU A 65 -0.97 0.19 0.31
C LEU A 65 -0.49 0.17 1.77
N MET A 66 -1.40 0.14 2.74
CA MET A 66 -1.05 0.05 4.16
C MET A 66 -0.33 -1.27 4.48
N GLY A 67 -0.79 -2.39 3.93
CA GLY A 67 -0.09 -3.68 4.09
C GLY A 67 1.31 -3.69 3.48
N CYS A 68 1.47 -3.09 2.28
CA CYS A 68 2.77 -2.91 1.64
C CYS A 68 3.69 -2.00 2.46
N TYR A 69 3.16 -0.88 2.96
CA TYR A 69 3.88 0.06 3.83
C TYR A 69 4.46 -0.65 5.05
N TRP A 70 3.64 -1.41 5.79
CA TRP A 70 4.12 -2.17 6.94
C TRP A 70 5.15 -3.23 6.58
N LYS A 71 4.96 -3.93 5.45
CA LYS A 71 5.92 -4.95 5.01
C LYS A 71 7.28 -4.34 4.66
N ILE A 72 7.28 -3.17 4.02
CA ILE A 72 8.50 -2.43 3.72
C ILE A 72 9.17 -1.96 5.01
N LEU A 73 8.43 -1.38 5.95
CA LEU A 73 9.01 -0.98 7.23
C LEU A 73 9.63 -2.17 7.98
N GLU A 74 9.00 -3.34 7.98
CA GLU A 74 9.55 -4.56 8.58
C GLU A 74 10.88 -4.95 7.93
N ILE A 75 10.95 -4.94 6.60
CA ILE A 75 12.17 -5.26 5.85
C ILE A 75 13.28 -4.25 6.17
N PHE A 76 12.98 -2.95 6.10
CA PHE A 76 13.95 -1.88 6.25
C PHE A 76 14.41 -1.67 7.70
N LYS A 77 13.61 -2.09 8.68
CA LYS A 77 14.01 -2.14 10.09
C LYS A 77 15.30 -2.94 10.31
N SER A 78 15.49 -4.03 9.56
CA SER A 78 16.74 -4.83 9.63
C SER A 78 17.99 -4.07 9.15
N TYR A 79 17.79 -2.99 8.38
CA TYR A 79 18.84 -2.10 7.87
C TYR A 79 18.96 -0.80 8.67
N GLN A 80 18.24 -0.65 9.79
CA GLN A 80 18.22 0.55 10.63
C GLN A 80 17.90 1.84 9.85
N TYR A 81 17.12 1.72 8.77
CA TYR A 81 16.70 2.84 7.93
C TYR A 81 15.17 2.87 7.82
N TYR A 82 14.60 4.06 7.79
CA TYR A 82 13.16 4.28 7.67
C TYR A 82 12.93 5.18 6.46
N PRO A 83 12.70 4.60 5.26
CA PRO A 83 12.47 5.40 4.05
C PRO A 83 11.17 6.20 4.18
N GLN A 84 11.12 7.36 3.53
CA GLN A 84 9.85 7.98 3.21
C GLN A 84 9.10 7.08 2.23
N ILE A 85 7.86 6.73 2.54
CA ILE A 85 7.02 5.89 1.69
C ILE A 85 5.78 6.70 1.31
N SER A 86 5.54 6.85 0.00
CA SER A 86 4.38 7.54 -0.56
C SER A 86 3.60 6.60 -1.47
N GLY A 87 2.30 6.83 -1.60
CA GLY A 87 1.44 6.11 -2.55
C GLY A 87 1.11 6.98 -3.76
N PHE A 88 1.09 6.38 -4.93
CA PHE A 88 0.57 6.97 -6.16
C PHE A 88 -0.44 6.02 -6.77
N CYS A 89 -1.59 6.55 -7.16
CA CYS A 89 -2.63 5.80 -7.86
C CYS A 89 -3.20 6.64 -8.99
N ALA A 90 -3.52 6.01 -10.12
CA ALA A 90 -4.14 6.69 -11.24
C ALA A 90 -5.60 7.08 -10.95
N MET A 91 -6.32 6.25 -10.19
CA MET A 91 -7.73 6.46 -9.86
C MET A 91 -7.99 6.26 -8.36
N ARG A 92 -8.90 7.07 -7.82
CA ARG A 92 -9.44 6.91 -6.46
C ARG A 92 -10.92 6.61 -6.52
N THR A 93 -11.40 5.65 -5.74
CA THR A 93 -12.85 5.43 -5.63
C THR A 93 -13.48 6.49 -4.76
N ILE A 94 -14.61 7.02 -5.23
CA ILE A 94 -15.46 7.96 -4.51
C ILE A 94 -16.74 7.20 -4.14
N SER A 95 -17.03 7.10 -2.84
CA SER A 95 -18.22 6.39 -2.34
C SER A 95 -19.43 7.31 -2.18
N ASN A 96 -19.20 8.60 -1.97
CA ASN A 96 -20.22 9.63 -1.88
C ASN A 96 -20.26 10.41 -3.19
N SER A 97 -21.34 10.31 -3.96
CA SER A 97 -21.45 10.99 -5.26
C SER A 97 -21.35 12.52 -5.16
N LEU A 98 -21.64 13.10 -3.98
CA LEU A 98 -21.49 14.54 -3.75
C LEU A 98 -20.02 14.99 -3.68
N GLU A 99 -19.08 14.07 -3.44
CA GLU A 99 -17.64 14.34 -3.47
C GLU A 99 -17.06 14.26 -4.88
N PHE A 100 -17.82 13.78 -5.87
CA PHE A 100 -17.40 13.76 -7.27
C PHE A 100 -17.46 15.16 -7.87
N ARG A 101 -16.30 15.71 -8.24
CA ARG A 101 -16.19 17.05 -8.83
C ARG A 101 -16.10 17.02 -10.35
N LYS A 102 -15.21 16.18 -10.89
CA LYS A 102 -14.88 16.08 -12.32
C LYS A 102 -14.12 14.78 -12.60
N PRO A 103 -14.04 14.33 -13.88
CA PRO A 103 -13.32 13.11 -14.24
C PRO A 103 -11.82 13.14 -13.91
N ILE A 104 -11.16 14.30 -14.03
CA ILE A 104 -9.75 14.50 -13.68
C ILE A 104 -9.68 15.39 -12.45
N ASP A 105 -9.59 14.77 -11.28
CA ASP A 105 -9.55 15.43 -9.98
C ASP A 105 -8.39 14.87 -9.14
N PRO A 106 -7.13 15.27 -9.43
CA PRO A 106 -5.97 14.88 -8.64
C PRO A 106 -6.16 15.29 -7.18
N HIS A 107 -5.79 14.40 -6.28
CA HIS A 107 -5.97 14.58 -4.85
C HIS A 107 -4.73 14.11 -4.11
N GLU A 108 -4.31 14.88 -3.12
CA GLU A 108 -3.26 14.53 -2.16
C GLU A 108 -3.92 14.41 -0.78
N GLY A 109 -3.53 13.37 -0.04
CA GLY A 109 -4.10 13.09 1.27
C GLY A 109 -3.45 11.88 1.92
N ASP A 110 -3.93 11.54 3.11
CA ASP A 110 -3.35 10.49 3.93
C ASP A 110 -4.20 9.22 3.90
N ILE A 111 -3.52 8.08 4.11
CA ILE A 111 -4.18 6.81 4.43
C ILE A 111 -3.88 6.53 5.90
N THR A 112 -4.89 6.69 6.75
CA THR A 112 -4.77 6.43 8.19
C THR A 112 -5.28 5.04 8.52
N TYR A 113 -4.50 4.27 9.27
CA TYR A 113 -4.97 3.02 9.87
C TYR A 113 -5.82 3.31 11.11
N ARG A 114 -6.95 2.62 11.26
CA ARG A 114 -7.85 2.74 12.41
C ARG A 114 -7.86 1.44 13.20
N ASP A 115 -7.13 1.43 14.31
CA ASP A 115 -6.98 0.25 15.19
C ASP A 115 -8.33 -0.32 15.63
N SER A 116 -9.32 0.54 15.92
CA SER A 116 -10.65 0.14 16.40
C SER A 116 -11.39 -0.81 15.46
N ASN A 117 -11.16 -0.71 14.14
CA ASN A 117 -11.88 -1.47 13.11
C ASN A 117 -10.96 -2.35 12.26
N GLY A 118 -9.64 -2.29 12.51
CA GLY A 118 -8.61 -2.93 11.70
C GLY A 118 -8.67 -2.53 10.23
N ASP A 119 -9.07 -1.29 9.91
CA ASP A 119 -9.27 -0.82 8.55
C ASP A 119 -8.56 0.51 8.26
N THR A 120 -8.78 1.05 7.07
CA THR A 120 -8.16 2.29 6.59
C THR A 120 -9.20 3.37 6.30
N LEU A 121 -8.82 4.61 6.59
CA LEU A 121 -9.53 5.82 6.20
C LEU A 121 -8.61 6.63 5.28
N ARG A 122 -9.17 7.14 4.17
CA ARG A 122 -8.47 8.04 3.27
C ARG A 122 -9.06 9.44 3.41
N THR A 123 -8.20 10.45 3.52
CA THR A 123 -8.58 11.87 3.52
C THR A 123 -8.28 12.53 2.18
#